data_AF-A0A9E6S9B6-F1
#
_entry.id   AF-A0A9E6S9B6-F1
#
_cell.length_a   1.000
_cell.length_b   1.000
_cell.length_c   1.000
_cell.angle_alpha   90.00
_cell.angle_beta   90.00
_cell.angle_gamma   90.00
#
_symmetry.space_group_name_H-M   'P 1'
#
loop_
_entity.id
_entity.type
_entity.pdbx_description
1 polymer ?
#
loop_
_entity_poly.entity_id
_entity_poly.type
_entity_poly.pdbx_seq_one_letter_code
_entity_poly.pdbx_strand_id
1 'polypeptide(L)' 'MPRTRTIPDERIFAAIHRLLGEGGDRAVSFATVGAATGLAPPTLVQRYGSRDGMVRAARLAAWEKLQPPLSVS' A
#
# COMPACT_ATOMS: atom_id res chain seq x y z
N MET A 1 22.42 -14.19 7.45
CA MET A 1 21.74 -13.16 6.65
C MET A 1 20.34 -12.98 7.21
N PRO A 2 19.91 -11.77 7.60
CA PRO A 2 18.55 -11.57 8.11
C PRO A 2 17.56 -11.96 7.00
N ARG A 3 16.62 -12.86 7.30
CA ARG A 3 15.51 -13.15 6.39
C ARG A 3 14.69 -11.88 6.28
N THR A 4 14.73 -11.20 5.14
CA THR A 4 13.91 -10.02 4.88
C THR A 4 12.46 -10.40 5.15
N ARG A 5 11.88 -9.83 6.20
CA ARG A 5 10.50 -10.12 6.59
C ARG A 5 9.60 -9.39 5.61
N THR A 6 9.28 -10.04 4.50
CA THR A 6 8.37 -9.50 3.50
C THR A 6 6.99 -9.41 4.12
N ILE A 7 6.48 -8.19 4.32
CA ILE A 7 5.10 -7.99 4.75
C ILE A 7 4.16 -8.08 3.53
N PRO A 8 2.93 -8.56 3.72
CA PRO A 8 1.95 -8.67 2.64
C PRO A 8 1.45 -7.28 2.20
N ASP A 9 1.02 -7.19 0.95
CA ASP A 9 0.58 -5.92 0.33
C ASP A 9 -0.59 -5.29 1.09
N GLU A 10 -1.48 -6.10 1.65
CA GLU A 10 -2.63 -5.63 2.43
C GLU A 10 -2.21 -4.79 3.65
N ARG A 11 -1.06 -5.10 4.26
CA ARG A 11 -0.51 -4.31 5.38
C ARG A 11 0.02 -2.96 4.90
N ILE A 12 0.62 -2.93 3.71
CA ILE A 12 1.11 -1.69 3.10
C ILE A 12 -0.08 -0.82 2.68
N PHE A 13 -1.10 -1.41 2.05
CA PHE A 13 -2.31 -0.70 1.64
C PHE A 13 -3.07 -0.13 2.82
N ALA A 14 -3.20 -0.87 3.93
CA ALA A 14 -3.81 -0.34 5.16
C ALA A 14 -3.09 0.93 5.68
N ALA A 15 -1.75 0.94 5.67
CA ALA A 15 -0.99 2.13 6.04
C ALA A 15 -1.20 3.30 5.07
N ILE A 16 -1.25 3.04 3.77
CA ILE A 16 -1.54 4.06 2.74
C ILE A 16 -2.93 4.66 2.95
N HIS A 17 -3.96 3.85 3.17
CA HIS A 17 -5.33 4.33 3.41
C HIS A 17 -5.42 5.18 4.68
N ARG A 18 -4.72 4.80 5.75
CA ARG A 18 -4.65 5.61 6.98
C ARG A 18 -4.05 6.99 6.70
N LEU A 19 -2.89 7.03 6.02
CA LEU A 19 -2.22 8.29 5.68
C LEU A 19 -3.08 9.17 4.76
N LEU A 20 -3.78 8.57 3.79
CA LEU A 20 -4.73 9.28 2.94
C LEU A 20 -5.89 9.88 3.74
N GLY A 21 -6.42 9.15 4.74
CA GLY A 21 -7.47 9.64 5.62
C GLY A 21 -7.02 10.77 6.54
N GLU A 22 -5.77 10.72 7.00
CA GLU A 22 -5.19 11.72 7.94
C GLU A 22 -4.75 13.01 7.25
N GLY A 23 -4.20 12.94 6.04
CA GLY A 23 -3.58 14.11 5.39
C GLY A 23 -3.70 14.15 3.86
N GLY A 24 -4.59 13.36 3.29
CA GLY A 24 -4.83 13.31 1.85
C GLY A 24 -3.62 12.82 1.06
N ASP A 25 -3.61 13.13 -0.24
CA ASP A 25 -2.56 12.67 -1.16
C ASP A 25 -1.14 13.09 -0.74
N ARG A 26 -0.98 14.30 -0.18
CA ARG A 26 0.35 14.83 0.20
C ARG A 26 0.98 14.07 1.38
N ALA A 27 0.19 13.40 2.21
CA ALA A 27 0.70 12.59 3.31
C ALA A 27 1.35 11.27 2.84
N VAL A 28 1.10 10.86 1.58
CA VAL A 28 1.60 9.58 1.05
C VAL A 28 2.85 9.78 0.19
N SER A 29 3.96 9.30 0.72
CA SER A 29 5.25 9.16 0.04
C SER A 29 5.89 7.80 0.40
N PHE A 30 6.91 7.38 -0.34
CA PHE A 30 7.66 6.17 0.03
C PHE A 30 8.32 6.28 1.41
N ALA A 31 8.69 7.49 1.83
CA ALA A 31 9.27 7.73 3.15
C ALA A 31 8.23 7.53 4.27
N THR A 32 7.04 8.15 4.13
CA THR A 32 5.99 8.05 5.16
C THR A 32 5.40 6.65 5.24
N VAL A 33 5.22 5.97 4.09
CA VAL A 33 4.77 4.57 4.06
C VAL A 33 5.85 3.63 4.60
N GLY A 34 7.12 3.85 4.25
CA GLY A 34 8.24 3.09 4.79
C GLY A 34 8.33 3.18 6.31
N ALA A 35 8.22 4.39 6.86
CA ALA A 35 8.16 4.61 8.31
C ALA A 35 6.97 3.90 8.98
N ALA A 36 5.78 3.97 8.37
CA ALA A 36 4.57 3.33 8.90
C ALA A 36 4.60 1.79 8.84
N THR A 37 5.35 1.21 7.91
CA THR A 37 5.38 -0.24 7.65
C THR A 37 6.67 -0.93 8.10
N GLY A 38 7.69 -0.15 8.47
CA GLY A 38 9.04 -0.65 8.77
C GLY A 38 9.82 -1.08 7.53
N LEU A 39 9.37 -0.72 6.33
CA LEU A 39 10.06 -1.01 5.07
C LEU A 39 10.98 0.14 4.66
N ALA A 40 12.11 -0.21 4.05
CA ALA A 40 12.96 0.79 3.42
C ALA A 40 12.25 1.37 2.17
N PRO A 41 12.32 2.70 1.92
CA PRO A 41 11.72 3.30 0.73
C PRO A 41 12.11 2.64 -0.60
N PRO A 42 13.38 2.21 -0.84
CA PRO A 42 13.75 1.51 -2.06
C PRO A 42 12.98 0.19 -2.28
N THR A 43 12.58 -0.50 -1.20
CA THR A 43 11.76 -1.71 -1.31
C THR A 43 10.36 -1.39 -1.87
N LEU A 44 9.79 -0.25 -1.48
CA LEU A 44 8.50 0.21 -2.00
C LEU A 44 8.62 0.70 -3.45
N VAL A 45 9.72 1.37 -3.81
CA VAL A 45 10.01 1.77 -5.19
C VAL A 45 10.16 0.54 -6.09
N GLN A 46 10.94 -0.46 -5.67
CA GLN A 46 11.10 -1.71 -6.42
C GLN A 46 9.78 -2.45 -6.63
N ARG A 47 8.89 -2.41 -5.62
CA ARG A 47 7.60 -3.10 -5.67
C ARG A 47 6.55 -2.39 -6.54
N TYR A 48 6.44 -1.06 -6.44
CA TYR A 48 5.33 -0.31 -7.05
C TYR A 48 5.76 0.65 -8.16
N GLY A 49 7.06 0.85 -8.37
CA GLY A 49 7.66 1.70 -9.40
C GLY A 49 7.56 3.20 -9.11
N SER A 50 6.39 3.70 -8.71
CA SER A 50 6.14 5.13 -8.48
C SER A 50 5.17 5.36 -7.32
N ARG A 51 5.18 6.57 -6.75
CA ARG A 51 4.24 6.98 -5.70
C ARG A 51 2.80 6.84 -6.17
N ASP A 52 2.50 7.25 -7.40
CA ASP A 52 1.15 7.09 -7.95
C ASP A 52 0.82 5.63 -8.25
N GLY A 53 1.78 4.81 -8.67
CA GLY A 53 1.61 3.36 -8.81
C GLY A 53 1.22 2.70 -7.48
N MET A 54 1.90 3.07 -6.41
CA MET A 54 1.62 2.58 -5.05
C MET A 54 0.22 3.02 -4.57
N VAL A 55 -0.16 4.28 -4.77
CA VAL A 55 -1.49 4.78 -4.40
C VAL A 55 -2.60 4.13 -5.23
N ARG A 56 -2.39 3.95 -6.55
CA ARG A 56 -3.34 3.25 -7.42
C ARG A 56 -3.54 1.81 -6.98
N ALA A 57 -2.47 1.08 -6.67
CA ALA A 57 -2.56 -0.30 -6.19
C ALA A 57 -3.40 -0.41 -4.91
N ALA A 58 -3.17 0.47 -3.93
CA ALA A 58 -3.96 0.51 -2.70
C ALA A 58 -5.45 0.80 -2.97
N ARG A 59 -5.76 1.79 -3.83
CA ARG A 59 -7.15 2.12 -4.20
C ARG A 59 -7.86 0.96 -4.91
N LEU A 60 -7.19 0.29 -5.85
CA LEU A 60 -7.74 -0.89 -6.54
C LEU A 60 -8.04 -2.02 -5.55
N ALA A 61 -7.13 -2.29 -4.62
CA ALA A 61 -7.34 -3.30 -3.58
C ALA A 61 -8.51 -2.96 -2.64
N ALA A 62 -8.73 -1.68 -2.34
CA ALA A 62 -9.91 -1.26 -1.58
C ALA A 62 -11.20 -1.45 -2.39
N TRP A 63 -11.18 -1.16 -3.69
CA TRP A 63 -12.32 -1.38 -4.57
C TRP A 63 -12.70 -2.86 -4.67
N GLU A 64 -11.71 -3.74 -4.81
CA GLU A 64 -11.91 -5.19 -4.85
C GLU A 64 -12.60 -5.70 -3.58
N LYS A 65 -12.21 -5.19 -2.41
CA LYS A 65 -12.83 -5.56 -1.12
C LYS A 65 -14.28 -5.11 -0.98
N LEU A 66 -14.71 -4.10 -1.76
CA LEU A 66 -16.09 -3.61 -1.77
C LEU A 66 -16.96 -4.39 -2.76
N GLN A 67 -16.36 -5.15 -3.69
CA GLN A 67 -17.13 -5.95 -4.63
C GLN A 67 -17.64 -7.22 -3.92
N PRO A 68 -18.95 -7.51 -3.96
CA PRO A 68 -19.43 -8.82 -3.56
C PRO A 68 -18.83 -9.87 -4.50
N PRO A 69 -18.47 -11.07 -4.01
CA PRO A 69 -18.07 -12.15 -4.90
C PRO A 69 -19.21 -12.35 -5.90
N LEU A 70 -18.89 -12.27 -7.20
CA LEU A 70 -19.84 -12.56 -8.26
C LEU A 70 -20.27 -14.02 -8.09
N SER A 71 -21.37 -14.22 -7.38
CA SER A 71 -22.03 -15.51 -7.27
C SER A 71 -22.67 -15.75 -8.64
N VAL A 72 -21.92 -16.40 -9.52
CA VAL A 72 -22.45 -16.91 -10.77
C VAL A 72 -23.28 -18.13 -10.39
N SER A 73 -24.60 -17.96 -10.35
CA SER A 73 -25.58 -19.03 -10.17
C SER A 73 -25.66 -19.93 -11.40
#